data_AF-A0A166P5P9-F1
#
_entry.id   AF-A0A166P5P9-F1
#
_cell.length_a   1.000
_cell.length_b   1.000
_cell.length_c   1.000
_cell.angle_alpha   90.00
_cell.angle_beta   90.00
_cell.angle_gamma   90.00
#
_symmetry.space_group_name_H-M   'P 1'
#
loop_
_entity.id
_entity.type
_entity.pdbx_description
1 polymer ?
#
loop_
_entity_poly.entity_id
_entity_poly.type
_entity_poly.pdbx_seq_one_letter_code
_entity_poly.pdbx_strand_id
1 'polypeptide(L)' 'MSAAGYSVRKIGAPNTTDFRAYIEKDGQPVSAFHDVPLWANEEKTVLNMVVEIPRWTNAKLEVGEQKQQALDCLRTELR' A
#
# COMPACT_ATOMS: atom_id res chain seq x y z
N MET A 1 9.45 -14.54 -4.39
CA MET A 1 8.10 -15.09 -4.60
C MET A 1 7.24 -14.64 -3.44
N SER A 2 6.41 -13.61 -3.60
CA SER A 2 5.44 -13.27 -2.56
C SER A 2 4.28 -14.28 -2.61
N ALA A 3 3.85 -14.75 -1.44
CA ALA A 3 2.88 -15.84 -1.33
C ALA A 3 1.44 -15.47 -1.75
N ALA A 4 1.18 -14.23 -2.19
CA ALA A 4 -0.17 -13.73 -2.48
C ALA A 4 -0.27 -12.93 -3.80
N GLY A 5 0.74 -12.99 -4.68
CA GLY A 5 0.69 -12.31 -5.99
C GLY A 5 0.81 -10.78 -5.95
N TYR A 6 1.02 -10.19 -4.76
CA TYR A 6 1.24 -8.75 -4.59
C TYR A 6 2.73 -8.41 -4.42
N SER A 7 3.16 -7.30 -5.01
CA SER A 7 4.48 -6.69 -4.82
C SER A 7 4.35 -5.21 -4.45
N VAL A 8 5.48 -4.57 -4.14
CA VAL A 8 5.53 -3.15 -3.78
C VAL A 8 6.45 -2.41 -4.75
N ARG A 9 5.91 -1.42 -5.45
CA ARG A 9 6.70 -0.45 -6.24
C ARG A 9 6.96 0.78 -5.39
N LYS A 10 8.24 1.06 -5.13
CA LYS A 10 8.69 2.23 -4.37
C LYS A 10 9.17 3.31 -5.34
N ILE A 11 8.72 4.54 -5.12
CA ILE A 11 9.16 5.74 -5.84
C ILE A 11 9.74 6.71 -4.81
N GLY A 12 10.89 7.30 -5.13
CA GLY A 12 11.60 8.22 -4.24
C GLY A 12 12.35 7.52 -3.11
N ALA A 13 13.04 8.33 -2.29
CA ALA A 13 13.78 7.85 -1.12
C ALA A 13 12.84 7.75 0.10
N PRO A 14 13.01 6.75 0.99
CA PRO A 14 12.27 6.68 2.24
C PRO A 14 12.42 7.95 3.09
N ASN A 15 11.41 8.27 3.90
CA ASN A 15 11.39 9.43 4.80
C ASN A 15 11.48 10.80 4.11
N THR A 16 11.09 10.88 2.83
CA THR A 16 10.93 12.16 2.12
C THR A 16 9.47 12.42 1.79
N THR A 17 9.17 13.66 1.38
CA THR A 17 7.84 14.09 0.92
C THR A 17 7.41 13.41 -0.37
N ASP A 18 8.39 12.97 -1.17
CA ASP A 18 8.18 12.41 -2.50
C ASP A 18 8.10 10.88 -2.47
N PHE A 19 8.31 10.28 -1.29
CA PHE A 19 8.20 8.84 -1.11
C PHE A 19 6.78 8.37 -1.39
N ARG A 20 6.64 7.39 -2.29
CA ARG A 20 5.38 6.69 -2.57
C ARG A 20 5.64 5.20 -2.64
N ALA A 21 4.75 4.41 -2.04
CA ALA A 21 4.75 2.96 -2.18
C ALA A 21 3.38 2.49 -2.72
N TYR A 22 3.41 1.94 -3.93
CA TYR A 22 2.25 1.36 -4.61
C TYR A 22 2.22 -0.15 -4.40
N ILE A 23 1.01 -0.68 -4.23
CA ILE A 23 0.77 -2.11 -4.32
C ILE A 23 0.69 -2.46 -5.80
N GLU A 24 1.37 -3.53 -6.20
CA GLU A 24 1.25 -4.10 -7.54
C GLU A 24 0.62 -5.47 -7.47
N LYS A 25 -0.23 -5.76 -8.44
CA LYS A 25 -0.72 -7.10 -8.73
C LYS A 25 -0.32 -7.44 -10.16
N ASP A 26 0.40 -8.55 -10.33
CA ASP A 26 0.90 -8.99 -11.63
C ASP A 26 1.72 -7.91 -12.38
N GLY A 27 2.46 -7.10 -11.63
CA GLY A 27 3.31 -6.02 -12.15
C GLY A 27 2.60 -4.71 -12.48
N GLN A 28 1.27 -4.64 -12.30
CA GLN A 28 0.48 -3.42 -12.50
C GLN A 28 0.14 -2.77 -11.15
N PRO A 29 0.40 -1.46 -10.98
CA PRO A 29 -0.04 -0.72 -9.80
C PRO A 29 -1.56 -0.77 -9.63
N VAL A 30 -2.02 -1.01 -8.42
CA VAL A 30 -3.43 -1.04 -8.01
C VAL A 30 -3.65 -0.11 -6.82
N SER A 31 -4.88 0.35 -6.61
CA SER A 31 -5.24 1.13 -5.43
C SER A 31 -5.14 0.24 -4.18
N ALA A 32 -4.38 0.72 -3.20
CA ALA A 32 -4.26 0.05 -1.90
C ALA A 32 -5.56 0.07 -1.09
N PHE A 33 -6.51 0.95 -1.43
CA PHE A 33 -7.78 1.08 -0.71
C PHE A 33 -8.93 0.35 -1.42
N HIS A 34 -9.03 0.49 -2.75
CA HIS A 34 -10.22 0.05 -3.49
C HIS A 34 -10.03 -1.29 -4.21
N ASP A 35 -8.82 -1.63 -4.62
CA ASP A 35 -8.57 -2.78 -5.51
C ASP A 35 -8.08 -4.04 -4.78
N VAL A 36 -7.63 -3.91 -3.53
CA VAL A 36 -7.26 -5.05 -2.69
C VAL A 36 -8.53 -5.63 -2.05
N PRO A 37 -8.93 -6.88 -2.35
CA PRO A 37 -10.13 -7.47 -1.77
C PRO A 37 -10.03 -7.57 -0.26
N LEU A 38 -11.12 -7.33 0.47
CA LEU A 38 -11.13 -7.48 1.93
C LEU A 38 -10.80 -8.92 2.36
N TRP A 39 -11.37 -9.91 1.67
CA TRP A 39 -11.24 -11.32 2.00
C TRP A 39 -10.17 -11.99 1.12
N ALA A 40 -9.26 -12.72 1.75
CA ALA A 40 -8.21 -13.48 1.07
C ALA A 40 -8.70 -14.86 0.62
N ASN A 41 -9.81 -15.35 1.19
CA ASN A 41 -10.40 -16.64 0.89
C ASN A 41 -11.92 -16.55 0.70
N GLU A 42 -12.48 -17.54 0.00
CA GLU A 42 -13.92 -17.58 -0.32
C GLU A 42 -14.79 -17.75 0.94
N GLU A 43 -14.29 -18.43 1.96
CA GLU A 43 -15.01 -18.67 3.22
C GLU A 43 -15.09 -17.42 4.12
N LYS A 44 -14.46 -16.31 3.74
CA LYS A 44 -14.47 -15.03 4.46
C LYS A 44 -14.05 -15.15 5.93
N THR A 45 -12.95 -15.88 6.15
CA THR A 45 -12.34 -16.04 7.48
C THR A 45 -10.97 -15.39 7.58
N VAL A 46 -10.34 -15.10 6.44
CA VAL A 46 -9.01 -14.49 6.34
C VAL A 46 -9.12 -13.14 5.65
N LEU A 47 -8.57 -12.11 6.29
CA LEU A 47 -8.55 -10.74 5.78
C LEU A 47 -7.21 -10.43 5.10
N ASN A 48 -7.26 -9.62 4.04
CA ASN A 48 -6.06 -8.97 3.52
C ASN A 48 -5.75 -7.75 4.38
N MET A 49 -4.48 -7.63 4.79
CA MET A 49 -3.98 -6.50 5.53
C MET A 49 -2.95 -5.75 4.70
N VAL A 50 -3.19 -4.46 4.47
CA VAL A 50 -2.19 -3.55 3.94
C VAL A 50 -1.38 -3.01 5.12
N VAL A 51 -0.08 -3.33 5.15
CA VAL A 51 0.81 -2.90 6.23
C VAL A 51 1.38 -1.54 5.87
N GLU A 52 1.03 -0.52 6.66
CA GLU A 52 1.53 0.85 6.47
C GLU A 52 2.82 1.12 7.25
N ILE A 53 2.82 0.79 8.55
CA ILE A 53 3.91 1.11 9.47
C ILE A 53 4.41 -0.19 10.10
N PRO A 54 5.62 -0.66 9.74
CA PRO A 54 6.23 -1.82 10.39
C PRO A 54 6.45 -1.55 11.89
N ARG A 55 6.34 -2.61 12.70
CA ARG A 55 6.56 -2.52 14.16
C ARG A 55 7.93 -1.92 14.45
N TRP A 56 7.98 -1.03 15.46
CA TRP A 56 9.17 -0.29 15.89
C TRP A 56 9.76 0.68 14.84
N THR A 57 8.92 1.16 13.92
CA THR A 57 9.25 2.29 13.05
C THR A 57 8.45 3.53 13.44
N ASN A 58 8.95 4.72 13.11
CA ASN A 58 8.37 6.00 13.54
C ASN A 58 7.76 6.81 12.39
N ALA A 59 8.09 6.48 11.13
CA ALA A 59 7.57 7.20 9.99
C ALA A 59 6.06 6.93 9.86
N LYS A 60 5.25 7.99 9.97
CA LYS A 60 3.81 7.90 9.78
C LYS A 60 3.52 7.81 8.29
N LEU A 61 3.36 6.57 7.81
CA LEU A 61 2.91 6.26 6.47
C LEU A 61 1.43 5.95 6.53
N GLU A 62 0.66 6.48 5.59
CA GLU A 62 -0.78 6.24 5.48
C GLU A 62 -1.16 6.04 4.02
N VAL A 63 -2.15 5.19 3.76
CA VAL A 63 -2.88 5.15 2.50
C VAL A 63 -3.65 6.47 2.39
N GLY A 64 -3.26 7.30 1.43
CA GLY A 64 -3.85 8.63 1.25
C GLY A 64 -4.52 8.78 -0.11
N GLU A 65 -5.78 9.22 -0.09
CA GLU A 65 -6.44 9.75 -1.30
C GLU A 65 -5.85 11.13 -1.59
N GLN A 66 -5.26 11.31 -2.76
CA GLN A 66 -4.76 12.60 -3.21
C GLN A 66 -5.48 12.92 -4.51
N LYS A 67 -6.21 14.04 -4.56
CA LYS A 67 -7.00 14.47 -5.74
C LYS A 67 -6.22 14.47 -7.07
N GLN A 68 -4.89 14.52 -7.02
CA GLN A 68 -4.00 14.53 -8.18
C GLN A 68 -3.44 13.15 -8.56
N GLN A 69 -3.72 12.10 -7.79
CA GLN A 69 -3.21 10.74 -8.00
C GLN A 69 -4.37 9.81 -8.37
N ALA A 70 -4.16 8.99 -9.40
CA ALA A 70 -5.19 8.06 -9.89
C ALA A 70 -5.30 6.77 -9.05
N LEU A 71 -4.30 6.47 -8.22
CA LEU A 71 -4.24 5.25 -7.40
C LEU A 71 -3.83 5.60 -5.97
N ASP A 72 -4.57 5.07 -5.00
CA ASP A 72 -4.28 5.26 -3.57
C ASP A 72 -3.03 4.47 -3.21
N CYS A 73 -2.02 5.19 -2.71
CA CYS A 73 -0.72 4.63 -2.36
C CYS A 73 -0.31 5.07 -0.96
N LEU A 74 0.66 4.36 -0.39
CA LEU A 74 1.23 4.72 0.90
C LEU A 74 2.17 5.90 0.72
N ARG A 75 1.99 6.94 1.54
CA ARG A 75 2.84 8.13 1.55
C ARG A 75 3.15 8.57 2.99
N THR A 76 4.23 9.32 3.14
CA THR A 76 4.53 10.01 4.40
C THR A 76 3.50 11.09 4.68
N GLU A 77 2.87 11.04 5.84
CA GLU A 77 2.01 12.12 6.31
C GLU A 77 2.87 13.29 6.80
N LEU A 78 2.49 14.50 6.41
CA LEU A 78 3.06 15.75 6.92
C LEU A 78 2.05 16.36 7.89
N ARG A 79 2.52 16.74 9.09
CA ARG A 79 1.71 17.46 10.08
C ARG A 79 1.54 18.92 9.70
#